data_AF-A0ABD0RGL7-F1
#
_entry.id   AF-A0ABD0RGL7-F1
#
_cell.length_a   1.000
_cell.length_b   1.000
_cell.length_c   1.000
_cell.angle_alpha   90.00
_cell.angle_beta   90.00
_cell.angle_gamma   90.00
#
_symmetry.space_group_name_H-M   'P 1'
#
loop_
_entity.id
_entity.type
_entity.pdbx_description
1 polymer ?
#
loop_
_entity_poly.entity_id
_entity_poly.type
_entity_poly.pdbx_seq_one_letter_code
_entity_poly.pdbx_strand_id
1 'polypeptide(L)' 'DAELKRTVDESGKIQRVYGHYFDLTIVNDDLEQAYRNLKTSLERLKGAQQWVPVG' A
#
# COMPACT_ATOMS: atom_id res chain seq x y z
N ASP A 1 17.22 10.97 -11.10
CA ASP A 1 17.18 11.63 -9.78
C ASP A 1 15.98 12.54 -9.55
N ALA A 2 15.70 13.52 -10.41
CA ALA A 2 14.58 14.45 -10.20
C ALA A 2 13.20 13.76 -10.22
N GLU A 3 12.99 12.78 -11.11
CA GLU A 3 11.74 11.99 -11.16
C GLU A 3 11.59 11.09 -9.92
N LEU A 4 12.65 10.37 -9.54
CA LEU A 4 12.65 9.54 -8.33
C LEU A 4 12.33 10.37 -7.08
N LYS A 5 12.96 11.55 -6.94
CA LYS A 5 12.70 12.47 -5.84
C LYS A 5 11.26 12.93 -5.83
N ARG A 6 10.71 13.32 -6.98
CA ARG A 6 9.31 13.73 -7.12
C ARG A 6 8.37 12.60 -6.69
N THR A 7 8.61 11.38 -7.17
CA THR A 7 7.83 10.20 -6.78
C THR A 7 7.87 9.97 -5.27
N VAL A 8 9.05 10.07 -4.64
CA VAL A 8 9.18 9.92 -3.17
C VAL A 8 8.40 11.01 -2.43
N ASP A 9 8.53 12.27 -2.86
CA ASP A 9 7.85 13.40 -2.22
C ASP A 9 6.32 13.30 -2.35
N GLU A 10 5.82 12.90 -3.52
CA GLU A 10 4.40 12.65 -3.78
C GLU A 10 3.87 11.47 -2.95
N SER A 11 4.63 10.36 -2.89
CA SER A 11 4.29 9.19 -2.06
C SER A 11 4.14 9.59 -0.59
N GLY A 12 5.09 10.38 -0.07
CA GLY A 12 5.04 10.87 1.31
C GLY A 12 3.85 11.81 1.56
N LYS A 13 3.47 12.63 0.57
CA LYS A 13 2.28 13.49 0.68
C LYS A 13 1.00 12.67 0.74
N ILE A 14 0.84 11.66 -0.12
CA ILE A 14 -0.32 10.77 -0.14
C ILE A 14 -0.44 10.04 1.20
N GLN A 15 0.66 9.47 1.70
CA GLN A 15 0.66 8.75 2.99
C GLN A 15 0.24 9.65 4.16
N ARG A 16 0.73 10.89 4.22
CA ARG A 16 0.36 11.83 5.29
C ARG A 16 -1.12 12.23 5.27
N VAL A 17 -1.70 12.41 4.08
CA VAL A 17 -3.07 12.92 3.95
C VAL A 17 -4.12 11.80 4.00
N TYR A 18 -3.78 10.63 3.45
CA TYR A 18 -4.74 9.55 3.22
C TYR A 18 -4.35 8.23 3.91
N GLY A 19 -3.28 8.21 4.70
CA GLY A 19 -2.75 6.97 5.28
C GLY A 19 -3.75 6.19 6.15
N HIS A 20 -4.71 6.87 6.78
CA HIS A 20 -5.77 6.22 7.56
C HIS A 20 -6.79 5.46 6.72
N TYR A 21 -6.80 5.62 5.39
CA TYR A 21 -7.61 4.82 4.47
C TYR A 21 -6.92 3.55 3.99
N PHE A 22 -5.62 3.39 4.27
CA PHE A 22 -4.85 2.25 3.78
C PHE A 22 -4.65 1.22 4.88
N ASP A 23 -5.06 -0.02 4.60
CA ASP A 23 -4.84 -1.14 5.53
C ASP A 23 -3.38 -1.65 5.52
N LEU A 24 -2.62 -1.31 4.47
CA LEU A 24 -1.25 -1.78 4.27
C LEU A 24 -0.40 -0.75 3.51
N THR A 25 0.86 -0.59 3.93
CA THR A 25 1.91 0.13 3.20
C THR A 25 3.09 -0.81 2.91
N ILE A 26 3.60 -0.81 1.67
CA ILE A 26 4.75 -1.61 1.24
C ILE A 26 5.88 -0.66 0.83
N VAL A 27 7.04 -0.78 1.48
CA VAL A 27 8.25 -0.02 1.11
C VAL A 27 8.86 -0.64 -0.16
N ASN A 28 9.26 0.21 -1.11
CA ASN A 28 9.87 -0.19 -2.38
C ASN A 28 11.39 0.01 -2.35
N ASP A 29 12.07 -0.65 -1.41
CA ASP A 29 13.53 -0.65 -1.26
C ASP A 29 14.19 -1.86 -1.97
N ASP A 30 13.51 -3.00 -1.99
CA ASP A 30 13.81 -4.18 -2.81
C ASP A 30 12.57 -4.53 -3.66
N LEU A 31 12.72 -4.44 -4.99
CA LEU A 31 11.61 -4.61 -5.92
C LEU A 31 10.99 -6.02 -5.85
N GLU A 32 11.82 -7.03 -5.68
CA GLU A 32 11.43 -8.44 -5.69
C GLU A 32 10.71 -8.79 -4.36
N GLN A 33 11.21 -8.27 -3.23
CA GLN A 33 10.53 -8.39 -1.95
C GLN A 33 9.21 -7.62 -1.93
N ALA A 34 9.18 -6.39 -2.46
CA ALA A 34 7.97 -5.58 -2.57
C ALA A 34 6.90 -6.28 -3.41
N TYR A 35 7.29 -6.88 -4.54
CA TYR A 35 6.40 -7.67 -5.38
C TYR A 35 5.82 -8.89 -4.65
N ARG A 36 6.67 -9.67 -3.95
CA ARG A 36 6.20 -10.81 -3.16
C ARG A 36 5.23 -10.40 -2.05
N ASN A 37 5.52 -9.31 -1.35
CA ASN A 37 4.65 -8.76 -0.31
C ASN A 37 3.29 -8.36 -0.90
N LEU A 38 3.29 -7.65 -2.03
CA LEU A 38 2.07 -7.24 -2.72
C LEU A 38 1.21 -8.45 -3.11
N LYS A 39 1.82 -9.45 -3.77
CA LYS A 39 1.11 -10.66 -4.19
C LYS A 39 0.49 -11.39 -2.99
N THR A 40 1.26 -11.55 -1.91
CA THR A 40 0.81 -12.23 -0.70
C THR A 40 -0.35 -11.50 -0.03
N SER A 41 -0.29 -10.17 0.04
CA SER A 41 -1.36 -9.36 0.63
C SER A 41 -2.64 -9.40 -0.20
N LEU A 42 -2.54 -9.38 -1.53
CA LEU A 42 -3.69 -9.56 -2.41
C LEU A 42 -4.37 -10.92 -2.22
N GLU A 43 -3.60 -12.01 -2.12
CA GLU A 43 -4.19 -13.34 -1.86
C GLU A 43 -4.88 -13.41 -0.48
N ARG A 44 -4.33 -12.74 0.54
CA ARG A 44 -4.98 -12.66 1.86
C ARG A 44 -6.29 -11.88 1.81
N LEU A 45 -6.34 -10.77 1.08
CA LEU A 45 -7.56 -9.96 0.93
C LEU A 45 -8.71 -10.73 0.30
N LYS A 46 -8.42 -11.65 -0.64
CA LYS A 46 -9.45 -12.49 -1.28
C LYS A 46 -10.21 -13.39 -0.30
N GLY A 47 -9.59 -13.76 0.82
CA GLY A 47 -10.18 -14.61 1.85
C GLY A 47 -10.63 -13.86 3.12
N ALA A 48 -10.41 -12.54 3.18
CA ALA A 48 -10.73 -11.76 4.36
C ALA A 48 -12.25 -11.56 4.47
N GLN A 49 -12.80 -11.84 5.65
CA GLN A 49 -14.20 -11.55 5.97
C GLN A 49 -14.44 -10.03 5.90
N GLN A 50 -15.43 -9.61 5.10
CA GLN A 50 -15.78 -8.20 4.96
C GLN A 50 -16.82 -7.78 6.01
N TRP A 51 -16.69 -6.55 6.53
CA TRP A 51 -17.69 -5.95 7.40
C TRP A 51 -18.93 -5.56 6.58
N VAL A 52 -20.08 -6.13 6.93
CA VAL A 52 -21.37 -5.74 6.37
C VAL A 52 -22.06 -4.83 7.39
N PRO A 53 -22.47 -3.59 7.04
CA PRO A 53 -23.27 -2.78 7.95
C PRO A 53 -24.58 -3.50 8.23
N VAL A 54 -24.86 -3.77 9.50
CA VAL A 54 -26.22 -4.13 9.92
C VAL A 54 -27.04 -2.85 9.97
N GLY A 55 -28.12 -2.82 9.18
CA GLY A 55 -29.06 -1.70 9.09
C GLY A 55 -29.98 -1.57 10.30
#